data_AF-A0A7C7AT09-F1
#
_entry.id   AF-A0A7C7AT09-F1
#
_cell.length_a   1.000
_cell.length_b   1.000
_cell.length_c   1.000
_cell.angle_alpha   90.00
_cell.angle_beta   90.00
_cell.angle_gamma   90.00
#
_symmetry.space_group_name_H-M   'P 1'
#
loop_
_entity.id
_entity.type
_entity.pdbx_description
1 polymer ?
#
loop_
_entity_poly.entity_id
_entity_poly.type
_entity_poly.pdbx_seq_one_letter_code
_entity_poly.pdbx_strand_id
1 'polypeptide(L)'
;MKKSGIVFLLLCFFLLGMIAGRPTQETASNDLRERLDEFEEEIVIPGNDYESISAGKVDPNLSNSLARRGENIITGIFDFAFNLIRSVLE
;
A
#
# COMPACT_ATOMS: atom_id res chain seq x y z
N MET A 1 -26.71 -8.27 25.36
CA MET A 1 -25.27 -8.32 25.70
C MET A 1 -24.38 -8.78 24.55
N LYS A 2 -24.70 -9.86 23.80
CA LYS A 2 -23.86 -10.32 22.68
C LYS A 2 -23.78 -9.30 21.52
N LYS A 3 -24.89 -8.65 21.17
CA LYS A 3 -24.96 -7.67 20.06
C LYS A 3 -24.15 -6.40 20.32
N SER A 4 -24.14 -5.89 21.56
CA SER A 4 -23.35 -4.69 21.90
C SER A 4 -21.85 -4.96 21.89
N GLY A 5 -21.41 -6.17 22.26
CA GLY A 5 -20.00 -6.57 22.18
C GLY A 5 -19.49 -6.64 20.75
N ILE A 6 -20.31 -7.13 19.81
CA ILE A 6 -19.97 -7.19 18.38
C ILE A 6 -19.86 -5.77 17.79
N VAL A 7 -20.79 -4.88 18.10
CA VAL A 7 -20.74 -3.48 17.65
C VAL A 7 -19.51 -2.77 18.21
N PHE A 8 -19.16 -3.02 19.48
CA PHE A 8 -17.95 -2.48 20.09
C PHE A 8 -16.67 -3.01 19.42
N LEU A 9 -16.62 -4.30 19.09
CA LEU A 9 -15.50 -4.92 18.36
C LEU A 9 -15.33 -4.32 16.96
N LEU A 10 -16.43 -4.13 16.22
CA LEU A 10 -16.44 -3.46 14.92
C LEU A 10 -15.90 -2.03 15.01
N LEU A 11 -16.33 -1.28 16.04
CA LEU A 11 -15.85 0.07 16.29
C LEU A 11 -14.34 0.09 16.57
N CYS A 12 -13.84 -0.85 17.39
CA CYS A 12 -12.41 -1.00 17.65
C CYS A 12 -11.63 -1.34 16.38
N PHE A 13 -12.14 -2.26 15.55
CA PHE A 13 -11.49 -2.63 14.29
C PHE A 13 -11.44 -1.44 13.32
N PHE A 14 -12.50 -0.66 13.26
CA PHE A 14 -12.58 0.55 12.42
C PHE A 14 -11.61 1.64 12.90
N LEU A 15 -11.54 1.89 14.21
CA LEU A 15 -10.60 2.85 14.80
C LEU A 15 -9.14 2.42 14.58
N LEU A 16 -8.82 1.15 14.77
CA LEU A 16 -7.48 0.60 14.52
C LEU A 16 -7.12 0.67 13.03
N GLY A 17 -8.05 0.35 12.14
CA GLY A 17 -7.87 0.48 10.70
C GLY A 17 -7.59 1.92 10.27
N MET A 18 -8.29 2.90 10.86
CA MET A 18 -8.00 4.31 10.61
C MET A 18 -6.62 4.75 11.13
N ILE A 19 -6.16 4.23 12.27
CA ILE A 19 -4.83 4.55 12.82
C ILE A 19 -3.73 3.90 11.95
N ALA A 20 -3.90 2.63 11.58
CA ALA A 20 -2.95 1.90 10.74
C ALA A 20 -2.90 2.42 9.29
N GLY A 21 -4.04 2.92 8.79
CA GLY A 21 -4.14 3.55 7.47
C GLY A 21 -3.67 5.00 7.43
N ARG A 22 -3.26 5.61 8.56
CA ARG A 22 -2.61 6.92 8.49
C ARG A 22 -1.30 6.74 7.74
N PRO A 23 -1.08 7.44 6.62
CA PRO A 23 0.19 7.39 5.95
C PRO A 23 1.26 7.85 6.94
N THR A 24 2.20 6.97 7.27
CA THR A 24 3.40 7.39 7.98
C THR A 24 4.07 8.44 7.11
N GLN A 25 4.33 9.61 7.71
CA GLN A 25 4.78 10.81 6.99
C GLN A 25 6.14 10.60 6.30
N GLU A 26 6.88 9.56 6.68
CA GLU A 26 7.92 8.94 5.87
C GLU A 26 7.29 7.92 4.92
N THR A 27 6.66 8.42 3.86
CA THR A 27 6.13 7.58 2.79
C THR A 27 7.28 7.31 1.82
N ALA A 28 7.37 6.08 1.30
CA ALA A 28 8.31 5.75 0.23
C ALA A 28 8.24 6.75 -0.95
N SER A 29 7.10 7.41 -1.14
CA SER A 29 6.89 8.49 -2.11
C SER A 29 7.71 9.76 -1.85
N ASN A 30 8.01 10.10 -0.60
CA ASN A 30 8.87 11.26 -0.28
C ASN A 30 10.33 10.93 -0.56
N ASP A 31 10.81 9.76 -0.13
CA ASP A 31 12.16 9.24 -0.47
C ASP A 31 12.33 9.09 -1.99
N LEU A 32 11.29 8.63 -2.69
CA LEU A 32 11.31 8.55 -4.15
C LEU A 32 11.35 9.93 -4.83
N ARG A 33 10.62 10.93 -4.30
CA ARG A 33 10.67 12.30 -4.84
C ARG A 33 12.04 12.92 -4.64
N GLU A 34 12.59 12.81 -3.43
CA GLU A 34 13.92 13.35 -3.11
C GLU A 34 15.01 12.76 -4.02
N ARG A 35 15.00 11.44 -4.23
CA ARG A 35 15.94 10.78 -5.16
C ARG A 35 15.70 11.15 -6.62
N LEU A 36 14.47 11.45 -7.01
CA LEU A 36 14.14 11.87 -8.37
C LEU A 36 14.66 13.29 -8.63
N ASP A 37 14.49 14.17 -7.65
CA ASP A 37 14.96 15.56 -7.72
C ASP A 37 16.50 15.60 -7.79
N GLU A 38 17.20 14.80 -6.98
CA GLU A 38 18.67 14.66 -7.05
C GLU A 38 19.15 14.13 -8.42
N PHE A 39 18.43 13.14 -8.97
CA PHE A 39 18.73 12.57 -10.27
C PHE A 39 18.57 13.59 -11.41
N GLU A 40 17.48 14.37 -11.38
CA GLU A 40 17.22 15.41 -12.38
C GLU A 40 18.28 16.52 -12.34
N GLU A 41 18.78 16.88 -11.16
CA GLU A 41 19.86 17.86 -11.04
C GLU A 41 21.17 17.33 -11.65
N GLU A 42 21.48 16.04 -11.45
CA GLU A 42 22.71 15.42 -11.93
C GLU A 42 22.75 15.28 -13.47
N ILE A 43 21.64 14.92 -14.12
CA ILE A 43 21.58 14.74 -15.58
C ILE A 43 21.67 16.04 -16.39
N VAL A 44 21.42 17.20 -15.76
CA VAL A 44 21.46 18.52 -16.42
C VAL A 44 22.89 19.09 -16.45
N ILE A 45 23.83 18.50 -15.70
CA ILE A 45 25.23 18.95 -15.65
C ILE A 45 25.93 18.69 -17.00
N PRO A 46 26.43 19.74 -17.69
CA PRO A 46 27.10 19.57 -18.97
C PRO A 46 28.41 18.78 -18.79
N GLY A 47 28.53 17.64 -19.49
CA GLY A 47 29.65 16.71 -19.36
C GLY A 47 29.42 15.53 -18.43
N ASN A 48 28.18 15.28 -18.00
CA ASN A 48 27.82 14.08 -17.24
C ASN A 48 27.87 12.82 -18.13
N ASP A 49 28.78 11.88 -17.82
CA ASP A 49 28.84 10.54 -18.41
C ASP A 49 27.88 9.61 -17.65
N TYR A 50 26.59 9.91 -17.69
CA TYR A 50 25.58 9.06 -17.03
C TYR A 50 25.56 7.67 -17.71
N GLU A 51 26.21 6.70 -17.08
CA GLU A 51 26.05 5.29 -17.44
C GLU A 51 24.71 4.81 -16.88
N SER A 52 23.73 4.61 -17.78
CA SER A 52 22.48 3.98 -17.37
C SER A 52 22.81 2.62 -16.74
N ILE A 53 22.56 2.47 -15.44
CA ILE A 53 22.59 1.17 -14.79
C ILE A 53 21.57 0.35 -15.57
N SER A 54 22.05 -0.61 -16.37
CA SER A 54 21.17 -1.37 -17.24
C SER A 54 20.02 -1.90 -16.39
N ALA A 55 18.79 -1.83 -16.92
CA ALA A 55 17.54 -2.19 -16.26
C ALA A 55 17.43 -3.69 -15.90
N GLY A 56 18.53 -4.32 -15.49
CA GLY A 56 18.69 -5.75 -15.32
C GLY A 56 18.17 -6.32 -14.01
N LYS A 57 17.47 -5.57 -13.15
CA LYS A 57 17.04 -6.12 -11.83
C LYS A 57 15.67 -5.72 -11.32
N VAL A 58 14.83 -5.03 -12.08
CA VAL A 58 13.41 -4.93 -11.70
C VAL A 58 12.65 -5.93 -12.55
N ASP A 59 12.47 -7.14 -12.01
CA ASP A 59 11.63 -8.15 -12.67
C ASP A 59 10.17 -7.63 -12.70
N PRO A 60 9.62 -7.28 -13.88
CA PRO A 60 8.27 -6.78 -14.00
C PRO A 60 7.23 -7.81 -13.51
N ASN A 61 7.58 -9.11 -13.51
CA ASN A 61 6.72 -10.15 -12.96
C ASN A 61 6.65 -10.09 -11.43
N LEU A 62 7.68 -9.58 -10.75
CA LEU A 62 7.67 -9.43 -9.30
C LEU A 62 6.65 -8.36 -8.89
N SER A 63 6.68 -7.21 -9.55
CA SER A 63 5.73 -6.12 -9.28
C SER A 63 4.29 -6.51 -9.63
N ASN A 64 4.09 -7.16 -10.78
CA ASN A 64 2.77 -7.64 -11.21
C ASN A 64 2.22 -8.76 -10.29
N SER A 65 3.07 -9.70 -9.86
CA SER A 65 2.66 -10.76 -8.93
C SER A 65 2.38 -10.23 -7.53
N LEU A 66 3.14 -9.23 -7.05
CA LEU A 66 2.89 -8.56 -5.78
C LEU A 66 1.56 -7.81 -5.83
N ALA A 67 1.30 -7.07 -6.92
CA ALA A 67 0.04 -6.35 -7.11
C ALA A 67 -1.17 -7.30 -7.14
N ARG A 68 -1.11 -8.37 -7.94
CA ARG A 68 -2.18 -9.40 -8.01
C ARG A 68 -2.41 -10.10 -6.68
N ARG A 69 -1.34 -10.38 -5.94
CA ARG A 69 -1.44 -11.02 -4.62
C ARG A 69 -2.05 -10.07 -3.59
N GLY A 70 -1.70 -8.79 -3.64
CA GLY A 70 -2.32 -7.74 -2.83
C GLY A 70 -3.81 -7.59 -3.12
N GLU A 71 -4.19 -7.54 -4.39
CA GLU A 71 -5.59 -7.49 -4.84
C GLU A 71 -6.40 -8.67 -4.29
N ASN A 72 -5.91 -9.90 -4.44
CA ASN A 72 -6.62 -11.09 -3.94
C ASN A 72 -6.79 -11.10 -2.41
N ILE A 73 -5.80 -10.62 -1.67
CA ILE A 73 -5.87 -10.52 -0.20
C ILE A 73 -6.91 -9.48 0.21
N ILE A 74 -6.88 -8.31 -0.43
CA ILE A 74 -7.82 -7.22 -0.14
C ILE A 74 -9.25 -7.67 -0.43
N THR A 75 -9.49 -8.24 -1.61
CA THR A 75 -10.81 -8.74 -2.01
C THR A 75 -11.32 -9.80 -1.05
N GLY A 76 -10.48 -10.77 -0.66
CA GLY A 76 -10.86 -11.81 0.30
C GLY A 76 -11.25 -11.27 1.67
N ILE A 77 -10.57 -10.22 2.15
CA ILE A 77 -10.92 -9.55 3.42
C ILE A 77 -12.28 -8.86 3.31
N PHE A 78 -12.55 -8.17 2.20
CA PHE A 78 -13.83 -7.50 1.99
C PHE A 78 -14.99 -8.49 1.84
N ASP A 79 -14.81 -9.57 1.07
CA ASP A 79 -15.83 -10.61 0.92
C ASP A 79 -16.17 -11.27 2.26
N PHE A 80 -15.15 -11.57 3.07
CA PHE A 80 -15.37 -12.07 4.43
C PHE A 80 -16.12 -11.07 5.29
N ALA A 81 -15.72 -9.79 5.28
CA ALA A 81 -16.38 -8.73 6.03
C ALA A 81 -17.85 -8.55 5.60
N PHE A 82 -18.14 -8.55 4.30
CA PHE A 82 -19.50 -8.45 3.78
C PHE A 82 -20.36 -9.65 4.16
N ASN A 83 -19.81 -10.87 4.11
CA ASN A 83 -20.53 -12.06 4.55
C ASN A 83 -20.85 -12.02 6.05
N LEU A 84 -19.91 -11.51 6.87
CA LEU A 84 -20.11 -11.34 8.32
C LEU A 84 -21.19 -10.30 8.61
N ILE A 85 -21.19 -9.17 7.89
CA ILE A 85 -22.22 -8.14 7.98
C ILE A 85 -23.59 -8.71 7.57
N ARG A 86 -23.64 -9.46 6.46
CA ARG A 86 -24.87 -10.08 5.96
C ARG A 86 -25.45 -11.08 6.97
N SER A 87 -24.60 -11.92 7.58
CA SER A 87 -24.99 -12.86 8.63
C SER A 87 -25.49 -12.20 9.92
N VAL A 88 -25.26 -10.90 10.13
CA VAL A 88 -25.75 -10.15 11.29
C VAL A 88 -27.04 -9.38 10.97
N LEU A 89 -27.29 -9.09 9.69
CA LEU A 89 -28.45 -8.36 9.17
C LEU A 89 -29.62 -9.28 8.77
N GLU A 90 -29.33 -10.47 8.22
CA GLU A 90 -30.28 -11.59 8.03
C GLU A 90 -30.34 -12.47 9.28
#